data_AF-A0A975P434-F1
#
_entry.id   AF-A0A975P434-F1
#
_cell.length_a   1.000
_cell.length_b   1.000
_cell.length_c   1.000
_cell.angle_alpha   90.00
_cell.angle_beta   90.00
_cell.angle_gamma   90.00
#
_symmetry.space_group_name_H-M   'P 1'
#
loop_
_entity.id
_entity.type
_entity.pdbx_description
1 polymer ?
#
loop_
_entity_poly.entity_id
_entity_poly.type
_entity_poly.pdbx_seq_one_letter_code
_entity_poly.pdbx_strand_id
1 'polypeptide(L)'
;MANDPQDGVITLRNQIGETGSLPRGYTAGSPDIISAGTKPFNPVSDLEKESNYGNAYDNSLYINLPNYFYVRGKNFGKTDVTGQWNLFWATPNILLYPFLWQENQLATSGGNMSPDFAIKAGMIGCSSDAFTWVPPDTADHYCMIAVALSPGFPNPLAGVNNVASLAETMADNANIAQRNMQLIRGAVPQMVSKAAYSHGDVEEVMDLVVKFSNVPKGSSYTVSSGDQLDGKSLFLEGKNTTTSDFKVGWTDRLVPANWSTMFDYTITFGNDWSEVPEGGRPTLTIKGEVVMGSTHRLYHHPAARVAGPCLLTGKRRVDKLGQDYKVMTAGSVSTMCVDLGP
;
A
#
# COMPACT_ATOMS: atom_id res chain seq x y z
N MET A 1 -8.57 7.57 20.63
CA MET A 1 -7.67 8.72 20.86
C MET A 1 -6.37 8.38 20.16
N ALA A 2 -5.87 9.26 19.29
CA ALA A 2 -4.56 9.07 18.69
C ALA A 2 -3.52 9.46 19.75
N ASN A 3 -2.51 8.62 19.95
CA ASN A 3 -1.43 8.90 20.89
C ASN A 3 -0.45 9.90 20.28
N ASP A 4 0.27 10.62 21.14
CA ASP A 4 1.40 11.45 20.73
C ASP A 4 2.41 10.62 19.91
N PRO A 5 3.15 11.24 18.98
CA PRO A 5 4.20 10.56 18.25
C PRO A 5 5.18 9.88 19.20
N GLN A 6 5.54 8.64 18.88
CA GLN A 6 6.46 7.87 19.69
C GLN A 6 7.86 8.51 19.64
N ASP A 7 8.51 8.63 20.80
CA ASP A 7 9.86 9.17 20.87
C ASP A 7 10.88 8.10 20.48
N GLY A 8 12.01 8.53 19.90
CA GLY A 8 13.06 7.61 19.46
C GLY A 8 12.82 6.91 18.11
N VAL A 9 11.70 7.18 17.42
CA VAL A 9 11.36 6.55 16.14
C VAL A 9 11.23 7.56 15.01
N ILE A 10 11.63 7.16 13.80
CA ILE A 10 11.37 7.93 12.58
C ILE A 10 10.04 7.50 11.96
N THR A 11 9.15 8.45 11.72
CA THR A 11 7.89 8.18 11.03
C THR A 11 8.12 8.18 9.52
N LEU A 12 7.77 7.07 8.89
CA LEU A 12 7.57 6.92 7.46
C LEU A 12 6.06 6.99 7.19
N ARG A 13 5.57 8.02 6.51
CA ARG A 13 4.13 8.24 6.36
C ARG A 13 3.50 7.21 5.42
N ASN A 14 2.28 6.73 5.71
CA ASN A 14 1.49 5.96 4.76
C ASN A 14 0.74 6.84 3.76
N GLN A 15 0.54 8.12 4.06
CA GLN A 15 -0.14 9.10 3.21
C GLN A 15 0.31 10.54 3.56
N ILE A 16 0.06 11.49 2.65
CA ILE A 16 0.33 12.90 2.91
C ILE A 16 -0.52 13.39 4.09
N GLY A 17 0.08 14.20 4.97
CA GLY A 17 -0.59 14.79 6.13
C GLY A 17 -0.48 13.99 7.43
N GLU A 18 0.12 12.80 7.42
CA GLU A 18 0.39 12.06 8.66
C GLU A 18 1.37 12.79 9.59
N THR A 19 1.09 12.72 10.89
CA THR A 19 1.78 13.45 11.97
C THR A 19 2.57 12.54 12.92
N GLY A 20 2.73 11.25 12.59
CA GLY A 20 3.38 10.27 13.45
C GLY A 20 2.50 9.71 14.58
N SER A 21 1.24 10.13 14.67
CA SER A 21 0.30 9.59 15.66
C SER A 21 -0.09 8.15 15.37
N LEU A 22 -0.20 7.35 16.43
CA LEU A 22 -0.57 5.94 16.39
C LEU A 22 -1.83 5.67 17.23
N PRO A 23 -2.61 4.63 16.90
CA PRO A 23 -2.49 3.83 15.69
C PRO A 23 -2.93 4.63 14.45
N ARG A 24 -2.47 4.21 13.27
CA ARG A 24 -2.72 4.90 11.99
C ARG A 24 -3.48 4.03 11.00
N GLY A 25 -4.06 4.67 9.99
CA GLY A 25 -4.64 3.97 8.84
C GLY A 25 -3.53 3.40 7.95
N TYR A 26 -3.80 2.25 7.34
CA TYR A 26 -2.87 1.64 6.39
C TYR A 26 -3.24 1.98 4.94
N THR A 27 -2.22 2.38 4.16
CA THR A 27 -2.29 2.50 2.69
C THR A 27 -0.94 2.13 2.06
N ALA A 28 -0.97 1.63 0.82
CA ALA A 28 0.22 1.38 0.02
C ALA A 28 0.63 2.57 -0.86
N GLY A 29 0.45 3.80 -0.36
CA GLY A 29 0.65 5.05 -1.09
C GLY A 29 1.66 5.99 -0.43
N SER A 30 2.65 5.45 0.27
CA SER A 30 3.60 6.27 1.05
C SER A 30 4.24 7.39 0.22
N PRO A 31 4.18 8.67 0.66
CA PRO A 31 4.90 9.77 0.02
C PRO A 31 6.39 9.81 0.43
N ASP A 32 6.80 8.93 1.33
CA ASP A 32 8.13 8.89 1.94
C ASP A 32 9.05 7.85 1.29
N ILE A 33 8.50 7.03 0.37
CA ILE A 33 9.26 6.31 -0.65
C ILE A 33 9.23 7.14 -1.93
N ILE A 34 10.33 7.85 -2.19
CA ILE A 34 10.42 8.87 -3.26
C ILE A 34 10.89 8.19 -4.54
N SER A 35 10.16 8.44 -5.63
CA SER A 35 10.49 7.92 -6.95
C SER A 35 11.19 9.02 -7.74
N ALA A 36 12.50 8.88 -7.97
CA ALA A 36 13.26 9.87 -8.74
C ALA A 36 13.26 9.56 -10.25
N GLY A 37 12.89 8.34 -10.65
CA GLY A 37 12.86 7.91 -12.05
C GLY A 37 14.25 7.46 -12.52
N THR A 38 14.61 7.74 -13.78
CA THR A 38 15.89 7.30 -14.39
C THR A 38 17.07 8.24 -14.10
N LYS A 39 16.87 9.26 -13.27
CA LYS A 39 17.91 10.19 -12.84
C LYS A 39 17.79 10.44 -11.33
N PRO A 40 18.91 10.47 -10.58
CA PRO A 40 18.88 10.85 -9.17
C PRO A 40 18.33 12.28 -9.00
N PHE A 41 17.66 12.53 -7.86
CA PHE A 41 17.22 13.86 -7.45
C PHE A 41 18.44 14.77 -7.18
N ASN A 42 18.38 16.04 -7.60
CA ASN A 42 19.48 16.99 -7.40
C ASN A 42 18.94 18.43 -7.22
N PRO A 43 19.24 19.12 -6.10
CA PRO A 43 19.96 18.63 -4.93
C PRO A 43 19.08 17.72 -4.06
N VAL A 44 19.65 16.66 -3.48
CA VAL A 44 18.93 15.73 -2.58
C VAL A 44 18.36 16.44 -1.35
N SER A 45 19.04 17.49 -0.87
CA SER A 45 18.61 18.30 0.28
C SER A 45 17.25 18.99 0.07
N ASP A 46 16.75 19.09 -1.16
CA ASP A 46 15.39 19.57 -1.42
C ASP A 46 14.32 18.63 -0.84
N LEU A 47 14.62 17.33 -0.72
CA LEU A 47 13.69 16.36 -0.17
C LEU A 47 13.50 16.54 1.35
N GLU A 48 14.47 17.17 2.02
CA GLU A 48 14.46 17.43 3.48
C GLU A 48 13.80 18.75 3.85
N LYS A 49 13.45 19.60 2.88
CA LYS A 49 12.80 20.89 3.13
C LYS A 49 11.37 20.70 3.58
N GLU A 50 10.96 21.39 4.65
CA GLU A 50 9.59 21.37 5.16
C GLU A 50 8.56 21.77 4.07
N SER A 51 8.89 22.77 3.24
CA SER A 51 8.05 23.21 2.11
C SER A 51 7.77 22.12 1.07
N ASN A 52 8.63 21.09 1.03
CA ASN A 52 8.58 19.99 0.08
C ASN A 52 8.07 18.68 0.71
N TYR A 53 7.84 18.67 2.02
CA TYR A 53 7.41 17.46 2.72
C TYR A 53 5.98 17.04 2.35
N GLY A 54 5.14 18.00 1.96
CA GLY A 54 3.79 17.76 1.47
C GLY A 54 3.70 17.24 0.03
N ASN A 55 4.80 17.18 -0.72
CA ASN A 55 4.79 16.77 -2.13
C ASN A 55 4.86 15.24 -2.28
N ALA A 56 4.07 14.73 -3.22
CA ALA A 56 4.25 13.40 -3.77
C ALA A 56 5.30 13.46 -4.91
N TYR A 57 6.33 12.62 -4.83
CA TYR A 57 7.38 12.51 -5.84
C TYR A 57 7.17 11.21 -6.65
N ASP A 58 6.37 11.32 -7.70
CA ASP A 58 5.79 10.18 -8.43
C ASP A 58 6.34 10.11 -9.86
N ASN A 59 7.66 10.28 -10.01
CA ASN A 59 8.30 10.18 -11.32
C ASN A 59 8.12 8.77 -11.89
N SER A 60 7.96 8.71 -13.21
CA SER A 60 7.82 7.46 -13.94
C SER A 60 8.99 6.52 -13.71
N LEU A 61 8.67 5.24 -13.56
CA LEU A 61 9.62 4.16 -13.45
C LEU A 61 9.56 3.27 -14.69
N TYR A 62 10.69 2.66 -15.02
CA TYR A 62 10.85 1.95 -16.28
C TYR A 62 11.43 0.56 -16.05
N ILE A 63 10.93 -0.39 -16.81
CA ILE A 63 11.42 -1.77 -16.76
C ILE A 63 12.75 -1.88 -17.50
N ASN A 64 13.65 -2.73 -17.00
CA ASN A 64 14.99 -2.95 -17.56
C ASN A 64 15.88 -1.70 -17.63
N LEU A 65 15.51 -0.62 -16.95
CA LEU A 65 16.33 0.58 -16.79
C LEU A 65 16.65 0.81 -15.31
N PRO A 66 17.80 1.42 -14.97
CA PRO A 66 18.06 1.88 -13.61
C PRO A 66 17.02 2.90 -13.18
N ASN A 67 16.38 2.63 -12.05
CA ASN A 67 15.49 3.54 -11.36
C ASN A 67 16.10 3.93 -10.01
N TYR A 68 15.91 5.18 -9.63
CA TYR A 68 16.47 5.76 -8.42
C TYR A 68 15.36 6.08 -7.41
N PHE A 69 15.61 5.74 -6.16
CA PHE A 69 14.69 5.91 -5.05
C PHE A 69 15.37 6.57 -3.87
N TYR A 70 14.59 7.29 -3.08
CA TYR A 70 15.03 7.80 -1.79
C TYR A 70 14.03 7.41 -0.71
N VAL A 71 14.52 7.17 0.49
CA VAL A 71 13.68 7.01 1.67
C VAL A 71 13.79 8.28 2.49
N ARG A 72 12.65 8.86 2.83
CA ARG A 72 12.54 10.06 3.65
C ARG A 72 11.66 9.76 4.85
N GLY A 73 11.89 10.43 5.98
CA GLY A 73 11.00 10.36 7.13
C GLY A 73 11.12 11.61 8.00
N LYS A 74 10.21 11.75 8.96
CA LYS A 74 10.22 12.85 9.92
C LYS A 74 10.33 12.32 11.34
N ASN A 75 11.19 12.96 12.13
CA ASN A 75 11.26 12.75 13.56
C ASN A 75 10.22 13.65 14.23
N PHE A 76 9.05 13.11 14.54
CA PHE A 76 8.01 13.81 15.30
C PHE A 76 8.23 13.76 16.82
N GLY A 77 9.25 13.04 17.27
CA GLY A 77 9.63 12.92 18.67
C GLY A 77 10.32 14.16 19.23
N LYS A 78 10.80 14.03 20.46
CA LYS A 78 11.45 15.10 21.23
C LYS A 78 12.97 14.93 21.30
N THR A 79 13.47 13.73 21.02
CA THR A 79 14.91 13.44 20.99
C THR A 79 15.42 13.26 19.57
N ASP A 80 16.68 13.62 19.34
CA ASP A 80 17.39 13.29 18.10
C ASP A 80 17.48 11.76 17.93
N VAL A 81 17.32 11.28 16.70
CA VAL A 81 17.31 9.85 16.39
C VAL A 81 18.38 9.55 15.35
N THR A 82 19.19 8.54 15.61
CA THR A 82 20.12 7.94 14.66
C THR A 82 19.68 6.54 14.30
N GLY A 83 19.98 6.10 13.09
CA GLY A 83 19.50 4.81 12.63
C GLY A 83 19.88 4.53 11.18
N GLN A 84 19.14 3.63 10.55
CA GLN A 84 19.42 3.16 9.18
C GLN A 84 18.15 3.09 8.35
N TRP A 85 18.26 3.49 7.08
CA TRP A 85 17.20 3.26 6.10
C TRP A 85 17.37 1.88 5.47
N ASN A 86 16.26 1.16 5.32
CA ASN A 86 16.20 -0.01 4.45
C ASN A 86 15.07 0.18 3.44
N LEU A 87 15.33 -0.22 2.20
CA LEU A 87 14.33 -0.26 1.14
C LEU A 87 14.33 -1.65 0.51
N PHE A 88 13.16 -2.25 0.40
CA PHE A 88 12.97 -3.58 -0.18
C PHE A 88 11.96 -3.50 -1.32
N TRP A 89 11.97 -4.49 -2.19
CA TRP A 89 10.96 -4.66 -3.22
C TRP A 89 10.27 -6.03 -3.13
N ALA A 90 9.03 -6.09 -3.60
CA ALA A 90 8.27 -7.33 -3.73
C ALA A 90 7.49 -7.33 -5.03
N THR A 91 7.25 -8.52 -5.58
CA THR A 91 6.21 -8.69 -6.60
C THR A 91 4.84 -8.31 -6.05
N PRO A 92 3.84 -8.03 -6.92
CA PRO A 92 2.48 -7.74 -6.52
C PRO A 92 1.91 -8.71 -5.48
N ASN A 93 1.60 -8.22 -4.28
CA ASN A 93 0.88 -9.01 -3.28
C ASN A 93 -0.08 -8.13 -2.47
N ILE A 94 -1.30 -8.61 -2.27
CA ILE A 94 -2.32 -7.92 -1.49
C ILE A 94 -1.93 -7.89 -0.01
N LEU A 95 -1.41 -9.01 0.54
CA LEU A 95 -0.97 -9.11 1.94
C LEU A 95 0.55 -9.21 1.96
N LEU A 96 1.23 -8.14 2.39
CA LEU A 96 2.66 -7.99 2.19
C LEU A 96 3.50 -8.51 3.37
N TYR A 97 3.45 -9.81 3.61
CA TYR A 97 4.25 -10.46 4.65
C TYR A 97 5.77 -10.37 4.39
N PRO A 98 6.61 -10.26 5.44
CA PRO A 98 8.07 -10.16 5.34
C PRO A 98 8.75 -11.19 4.47
N PHE A 99 8.34 -12.46 4.57
CA PHE A 99 8.98 -13.55 3.85
C PHE A 99 8.91 -13.39 2.32
N LEU A 100 8.07 -12.49 1.81
CA LEU A 100 7.95 -12.18 0.38
C LEU A 100 9.01 -11.18 -0.11
N TRP A 101 9.62 -10.41 0.79
CA TRP A 101 10.43 -9.24 0.41
C TRP A 101 11.70 -9.02 1.23
N GLN A 102 11.85 -9.64 2.40
CA GLN A 102 12.97 -9.40 3.29
C GLN A 102 14.34 -9.74 2.66
N GLU A 103 14.37 -10.67 1.71
CA GLU A 103 15.58 -11.04 0.95
C GLU A 103 15.82 -10.14 -0.28
N ASN A 104 14.90 -9.23 -0.58
CA ASN A 104 14.92 -8.36 -1.76
C ASN A 104 15.32 -6.92 -1.39
N GLN A 105 16.29 -6.77 -0.49
CA GLN A 105 16.77 -5.46 -0.07
C GLN A 105 17.56 -4.77 -1.19
N LEU A 106 17.30 -3.47 -1.38
CA LEU A 106 18.01 -2.63 -2.34
C LEU A 106 19.27 -2.03 -1.71
N ALA A 107 20.29 -1.84 -2.55
CA ALA A 107 21.48 -1.06 -2.21
C ALA A 107 21.38 0.36 -2.77
N THR A 108 22.06 1.30 -2.12
CA THR A 108 22.30 2.62 -2.70
C THR A 108 23.22 2.56 -3.91
N SER A 109 23.35 3.65 -4.67
CA SER A 109 24.25 3.72 -5.83
C SER A 109 25.71 3.48 -5.44
N GLY A 110 26.09 3.82 -4.21
CA GLY A 110 27.37 3.48 -3.57
C GLY A 110 27.46 2.07 -2.98
N GLY A 111 26.42 1.23 -3.12
CA GLY A 111 26.41 -0.16 -2.67
C GLY A 111 26.03 -0.38 -1.20
N ASN A 112 25.62 0.67 -0.46
CA ASN A 112 25.20 0.52 0.93
C ASN A 112 23.75 0.04 1.00
N MET A 113 23.49 -1.10 1.64
CA MET A 113 22.12 -1.62 1.81
C MET A 113 21.38 -0.96 2.98
N SER A 114 22.10 -0.36 3.92
CA SER A 114 21.57 0.23 5.16
C SER A 114 22.22 1.60 5.44
N PRO A 115 22.03 2.61 4.58
CA PRO A 115 22.61 3.94 4.81
C PRO A 115 22.12 4.56 6.12
N ASP A 116 23.07 5.09 6.88
CA ASP A 116 22.81 5.70 8.18
C ASP A 116 22.04 7.03 8.02
N PHE A 117 21.29 7.39 9.07
CA PHE A 117 20.71 8.71 9.24
C PHE A 117 20.96 9.26 10.64
N ALA A 118 20.91 10.58 10.76
CA ALA A 118 20.89 11.31 12.03
C ALA A 118 19.91 12.49 11.90
N ILE A 119 18.73 12.36 12.52
CA ILE A 119 17.60 13.28 12.31
C ILE A 119 17.25 13.93 13.64
N LYS A 120 17.37 15.26 13.68
CA LYS A 120 17.03 16.03 14.87
C LYS A 120 15.54 15.99 15.18
N ALA A 121 15.17 16.19 16.43
CA ALA A 121 13.77 16.34 16.82
C ALA A 121 13.06 17.41 15.96
N GLY A 122 11.88 17.06 15.44
CA GLY A 122 11.06 17.91 14.56
C GLY A 122 11.53 18.00 13.11
N MET A 123 12.70 17.44 12.75
CA MET A 123 13.28 17.57 11.41
C MET A 123 12.93 16.40 10.50
N ILE A 124 13.07 16.65 9.20
CA ILE A 124 12.96 15.66 8.14
C ILE A 124 14.37 15.20 7.78
N GLY A 125 14.55 13.91 7.57
CA GLY A 125 15.78 13.34 7.00
C GLY A 125 15.47 12.50 5.78
N CYS A 126 16.45 12.42 4.88
CA CYS A 126 16.39 11.62 3.67
C CYS A 126 17.65 10.76 3.54
N SER A 127 17.59 9.65 2.82
CA SER A 127 18.81 8.97 2.38
C SER A 127 19.63 9.93 1.53
N SER A 128 20.93 10.08 1.83
CA SER A 128 21.82 11.00 1.11
C SER A 128 22.25 10.46 -0.26
N ASP A 129 22.17 9.15 -0.43
CA ASP A 129 22.42 8.43 -1.67
C ASP A 129 21.13 7.72 -2.12
N ALA A 130 20.95 7.59 -3.43
CA ALA A 130 19.78 6.97 -4.02
C ALA A 130 19.89 5.45 -3.96
N PHE A 131 18.84 4.77 -3.49
CA PHE A 131 18.65 3.35 -3.76
C PHE A 131 18.49 3.14 -5.26
N THR A 132 19.21 2.18 -5.81
CA THR A 132 19.20 1.89 -7.25
C THR A 132 18.58 0.52 -7.50
N TRP A 133 17.68 0.44 -8.46
CA TRP A 133 17.03 -0.81 -8.81
C TRP A 133 16.77 -0.92 -10.31
N VAL A 134 17.18 -2.05 -10.87
CA VAL A 134 16.78 -2.47 -12.22
C VAL A 134 15.70 -3.54 -12.05
N PRO A 135 14.41 -3.18 -12.21
CA PRO A 135 13.28 -4.08 -12.03
C PRO A 135 13.31 -5.23 -13.05
N PRO A 136 13.02 -6.48 -12.61
CA PRO A 136 12.79 -7.56 -13.55
C PRO A 136 11.51 -7.33 -14.36
N ASP A 137 11.45 -7.85 -15.58
CA ASP A 137 10.27 -7.77 -16.44
C ASP A 137 9.28 -8.92 -16.15
N THR A 138 8.83 -9.02 -14.90
CA THR A 138 7.94 -10.11 -14.45
C THR A 138 6.59 -9.65 -13.91
N ALA A 139 6.43 -8.35 -13.64
CA ALA A 139 5.20 -7.78 -13.12
C ALA A 139 4.95 -6.35 -13.62
N ASP A 140 3.70 -5.93 -13.69
CA ASP A 140 3.28 -4.59 -14.10
C ASP A 140 3.49 -3.52 -13.04
N HIS A 141 3.43 -3.93 -11.78
CA HIS A 141 3.80 -3.09 -10.66
C HIS A 141 4.63 -3.88 -9.65
N TYR A 142 5.21 -3.19 -8.68
CA TYR A 142 5.91 -3.78 -7.54
C TYR A 142 5.54 -3.04 -6.26
N CYS A 143 5.69 -3.72 -5.13
CA CYS A 143 5.58 -3.08 -3.82
C CYS A 143 6.98 -2.68 -3.36
N MET A 144 7.15 -1.42 -2.99
CA MET A 144 8.32 -0.94 -2.26
C MET A 144 7.99 -0.87 -0.77
N ILE A 145 8.90 -1.36 0.06
CA ILE A 145 8.78 -1.37 1.52
C ILE A 145 9.96 -0.62 2.10
N ALA A 146 9.71 0.49 2.78
CA ALA A 146 10.74 1.20 3.52
C ALA A 146 10.63 0.88 5.01
N VAL A 147 11.78 0.69 5.66
CA VAL A 147 11.91 0.50 7.10
C VAL A 147 12.98 1.45 7.63
N ALA A 148 12.65 2.19 8.70
CA ALA A 148 13.57 3.06 9.40
C ALA A 148 13.99 2.39 10.72
N LEU A 149 15.17 1.78 10.75
CA LEU A 149 15.68 1.12 11.94
C LEU A 149 16.28 2.16 12.89
N SER A 150 15.97 2.07 14.17
CA SER A 150 16.61 2.86 15.22
C SER A 150 16.71 2.04 16.52
N PRO A 151 17.56 2.43 17.48
CA PRO A 151 17.68 1.71 18.75
C PRO A 151 16.30 1.54 19.44
N GLY A 152 15.90 0.30 19.70
CA GLY A 152 14.59 -0.03 20.29
C GLY A 152 13.44 -0.16 19.28
N PHE A 153 13.67 0.17 18.00
CA PHE A 153 12.68 0.09 16.92
C PHE A 153 13.24 -0.70 15.71
N PRO A 154 13.30 -2.04 15.82
CA PRO A 154 13.72 -2.90 14.72
C PRO A 154 12.64 -2.97 13.62
N ASN A 155 12.85 -3.84 12.61
CA ASN A 155 11.82 -4.13 11.62
C ASN A 155 10.56 -4.68 12.31
N PRO A 156 9.43 -3.94 12.30
CA PRO A 156 8.27 -4.28 13.10
C PRO A 156 7.55 -5.53 12.60
N LEU A 157 7.75 -5.90 11.34
CA LEU A 157 7.09 -7.08 10.77
C LEU A 157 7.88 -8.38 10.98
N ALA A 158 9.07 -8.36 11.58
CA ALA A 158 9.86 -9.58 11.79
C ALA A 158 9.04 -10.66 12.52
N GLY A 159 8.85 -11.82 11.89
CA GLY A 159 8.08 -12.94 12.43
C GLY A 159 6.55 -12.85 12.29
N VAL A 160 6.01 -11.78 11.69
CA VAL A 160 4.56 -11.64 11.43
C VAL A 160 4.14 -12.56 10.28
N ASN A 161 3.19 -13.45 10.54
CA ASN A 161 2.76 -14.50 9.61
C ASN A 161 1.22 -14.70 9.51
N ASN A 162 0.43 -13.96 10.30
CA ASN A 162 -1.03 -13.99 10.26
C ASN A 162 -1.63 -12.60 10.00
N VAL A 163 -2.82 -12.58 9.41
CA VAL A 163 -3.41 -11.37 8.81
C VAL A 163 -3.85 -10.34 9.86
N ALA A 164 -4.33 -10.80 11.01
CA ALA A 164 -4.72 -9.93 12.11
C ALA A 164 -3.51 -9.22 12.71
N SER A 165 -2.41 -9.95 12.94
CA SER A 165 -1.15 -9.36 13.43
C SER A 165 -0.53 -8.45 12.38
N LEU A 166 -0.61 -8.79 11.09
CA LEU A 166 -0.16 -7.91 10.01
C LEU A 166 -0.91 -6.57 10.03
N ALA A 167 -2.25 -6.60 10.15
CA ALA A 167 -3.06 -5.39 10.21
C ALA A 167 -2.73 -4.53 11.44
N GLU A 168 -2.56 -5.15 12.60
CA GLU A 168 -2.20 -4.51 13.87
C GLU A 168 -0.79 -3.88 13.78
N THR A 169 0.21 -4.65 13.36
CA THR A 169 1.59 -4.17 13.23
C THR A 169 1.70 -2.99 12.27
N MET A 170 1.00 -3.01 11.13
CA MET A 170 1.01 -1.89 10.18
C MET A 170 0.31 -0.63 10.74
N ALA A 171 -0.69 -0.81 11.60
CA ALA A 171 -1.38 0.28 12.27
C ALA A 171 -0.57 0.86 13.44
N ASP A 172 0.23 0.04 14.12
CA ASP A 172 0.87 0.39 15.40
C ASP A 172 2.35 0.76 15.28
N ASN A 173 2.93 0.68 14.09
CA ASN A 173 4.35 1.00 13.88
C ASN A 173 4.51 2.10 12.86
N ALA A 174 5.18 3.18 13.24
CA ALA A 174 5.44 4.34 12.38
C ALA A 174 6.69 4.19 11.51
N ASN A 175 7.59 3.27 11.84
CA ASN A 175 8.90 3.11 11.19
C ASN A 175 8.89 2.20 9.95
N ILE A 176 7.73 1.92 9.40
CA ILE A 176 7.57 1.15 8.17
C ILE A 176 6.62 1.87 7.23
N ALA A 177 6.81 1.77 5.93
CA ALA A 177 5.81 2.23 4.97
C ALA A 177 5.84 1.38 3.70
N GLN A 178 4.71 1.34 3.00
CA GLN A 178 4.58 0.69 1.71
C GLN A 178 4.20 1.70 0.64
N ARG A 179 4.76 1.50 -0.56
CA ARG A 179 4.34 2.20 -1.76
C ARG A 179 4.22 1.24 -2.94
N ASN A 180 3.07 1.20 -3.59
CA ASN A 180 2.95 0.49 -4.86
C ASN A 180 3.46 1.35 -6.02
N MET A 181 4.24 0.71 -6.89
CA MET A 181 4.98 1.35 -7.96
C MET A 181 4.57 0.75 -9.29
N GLN A 182 3.94 1.54 -10.17
CA GLN A 182 3.72 1.13 -11.56
C GLN A 182 4.98 1.34 -12.38
N LEU A 183 5.30 0.41 -13.27
CA LEU A 183 6.35 0.61 -14.25
C LEU A 183 5.80 0.68 -15.67
N ILE A 184 6.41 1.56 -16.45
CA ILE A 184 6.05 1.84 -17.84
C ILE A 184 6.78 0.84 -18.74
N ARG A 185 5.98 0.13 -19.56
CA ARG A 185 6.46 -0.69 -20.71
C ARG A 185 6.14 -0.04 -22.06
N GLY A 186 5.33 1.02 -22.09
CA GLY A 186 4.77 1.66 -23.29
C GLY A 186 3.27 1.92 -23.15
N ALA A 187 2.69 2.71 -24.05
CA ALA A 187 1.28 3.10 -24.01
C ALA A 187 0.36 1.90 -24.31
N VAL A 188 -0.45 1.49 -23.34
CA VAL A 188 -1.43 0.41 -23.51
C VAL A 188 -2.84 0.95 -23.25
N PRO A 189 -3.78 0.85 -24.21
CA PRO A 189 -5.16 1.33 -24.05
C PRO A 189 -6.03 0.43 -23.13
N GLN A 190 -5.43 -0.63 -22.58
CA GLN A 190 -6.04 -1.60 -21.67
C GLN A 190 -5.04 -1.93 -20.58
N MET A 191 -5.51 -2.03 -19.34
CA MET A 191 -4.69 -2.50 -18.22
C MET A 191 -5.10 -3.93 -17.89
N VAL A 192 -4.12 -4.83 -17.94
CA VAL A 192 -4.20 -6.19 -17.40
C VAL A 192 -3.14 -6.27 -16.32
N SER A 193 -3.55 -6.64 -15.11
CA SER A 193 -2.69 -6.63 -13.95
C SER A 193 -2.96 -7.84 -13.07
N LYS A 194 -1.94 -8.21 -12.28
CA LYS A 194 -1.98 -9.38 -11.42
C LYS A 194 -1.55 -9.02 -10.01
N ALA A 195 -2.16 -9.64 -9.01
CA ALA A 195 -1.73 -9.51 -7.63
C ALA A 195 -1.85 -10.85 -6.90
N ALA A 196 -0.74 -11.30 -6.31
CA ALA A 196 -0.78 -12.47 -5.46
C ALA A 196 -1.56 -12.16 -4.17
N TYR A 197 -2.11 -13.20 -3.58
CA TYR A 197 -2.69 -13.18 -2.25
C TYR A 197 -2.22 -14.43 -1.52
N SER A 198 -1.68 -14.27 -0.32
CA SER A 198 -1.34 -15.38 0.57
C SER A 198 -1.97 -15.07 1.92
N HIS A 199 -2.89 -15.92 2.39
CA HIS A 199 -3.70 -15.58 3.57
C HIS A 199 -2.86 -15.50 4.86
N GLY A 200 -1.86 -16.36 4.99
CA GLY A 200 -1.17 -16.63 6.24
C GLY A 200 -1.66 -17.95 6.86
N ASP A 201 -1.31 -18.19 8.11
CA ASP A 201 -1.47 -19.49 8.78
C ASP A 201 -2.74 -19.65 9.63
N VAL A 202 -3.60 -18.63 9.67
CA VAL A 202 -4.86 -18.61 10.44
C VAL A 202 -6.03 -18.29 9.51
N GLU A 203 -7.17 -18.95 9.74
CA GLU A 203 -8.44 -18.65 9.08
C GLU A 203 -9.04 -17.35 9.63
N GLU A 204 -9.52 -16.47 8.75
CA GLU A 204 -10.09 -15.17 9.14
C GLU A 204 -11.23 -14.76 8.21
N VAL A 205 -12.19 -13.97 8.75
CA VAL A 205 -13.23 -13.34 7.91
C VAL A 205 -12.67 -12.09 7.26
N MET A 206 -12.67 -12.05 5.93
CA MET A 206 -12.07 -11.00 5.13
C MET A 206 -13.10 -10.33 4.20
N ASP A 207 -12.92 -9.03 3.99
CA ASP A 207 -13.40 -8.35 2.81
C ASP A 207 -12.24 -8.24 1.80
N LEU A 208 -12.52 -8.64 0.56
CA LEU A 208 -11.64 -8.44 -0.59
C LEU A 208 -12.26 -7.36 -1.46
N VAL A 209 -11.80 -6.11 -1.27
CA VAL A 209 -12.43 -4.91 -1.85
C VAL A 209 -11.57 -4.36 -2.97
N VAL A 210 -12.17 -4.17 -4.13
CA VAL A 210 -11.58 -3.49 -5.28
C VAL A 210 -12.17 -2.09 -5.37
N LYS A 211 -11.32 -1.07 -5.22
CA LYS A 211 -11.66 0.34 -5.40
C LYS A 211 -11.12 0.81 -6.75
N PHE A 212 -12.01 1.33 -7.58
CA PHE A 212 -11.67 2.06 -8.79
C PHE A 212 -11.71 3.55 -8.47
N SER A 213 -10.68 4.29 -8.87
CA SER A 213 -10.61 5.74 -8.71
C SER A 213 -10.21 6.40 -10.04
N ASN A 214 -10.82 7.53 -10.38
CA ASN A 214 -10.53 8.31 -11.59
C ASN A 214 -10.62 7.51 -12.90
N VAL A 215 -11.52 6.52 -12.97
CA VAL A 215 -11.72 5.72 -14.18
C VAL A 215 -12.70 6.46 -15.09
N PRO A 216 -12.47 6.64 -16.40
CA PRO A 216 -13.47 7.25 -17.28
C PRO A 216 -14.78 6.46 -17.29
N LYS A 217 -15.91 7.17 -17.34
CA LYS A 217 -17.23 6.55 -17.52
C LYS A 217 -17.29 5.82 -18.86
N GLY A 218 -18.15 4.80 -18.92
CA GLY A 218 -18.23 3.86 -20.04
C GLY A 218 -17.19 2.74 -19.99
N SER A 219 -16.37 2.66 -18.93
CA SER A 219 -15.38 1.59 -18.78
C SER A 219 -16.03 0.23 -18.55
N SER A 220 -15.26 -0.83 -18.77
CA SER A 220 -15.61 -2.20 -18.38
C SER A 220 -14.46 -2.84 -17.63
N TYR A 221 -14.77 -3.79 -16.75
CA TYR A 221 -13.76 -4.46 -15.92
C TYR A 221 -14.11 -5.93 -15.68
N THR A 222 -13.07 -6.71 -15.37
CA THR A 222 -13.17 -8.05 -14.78
C THR A 222 -12.17 -8.17 -13.62
N VAL A 223 -12.54 -8.89 -12.56
CA VAL A 223 -11.64 -9.27 -11.47
C VAL A 223 -11.90 -10.73 -11.14
N SER A 224 -10.86 -11.56 -11.15
CA SER A 224 -10.98 -13.01 -10.93
C SER A 224 -9.86 -13.57 -10.06
N SER A 225 -10.16 -14.55 -9.22
CA SER A 225 -9.14 -15.39 -8.56
C SER A 225 -8.79 -16.61 -9.42
N GLY A 226 -7.51 -17.00 -9.40
CA GLY A 226 -7.03 -18.22 -10.03
C GLY A 226 -7.48 -19.50 -9.30
N ASP A 227 -7.67 -19.41 -7.99
CA ASP A 227 -8.08 -20.52 -7.12
C ASP A 227 -9.48 -20.30 -6.56
N GLN A 228 -10.15 -21.41 -6.23
CA GLN A 228 -11.47 -21.36 -5.63
C GLN A 228 -11.39 -21.03 -4.14
N LEU A 229 -12.35 -20.24 -3.68
CA LEU A 229 -12.66 -20.05 -2.26
C LEU A 229 -14.04 -20.67 -2.00
N ASP A 230 -14.13 -21.56 -1.00
CA ASP A 230 -15.36 -22.32 -0.69
C ASP A 230 -15.95 -23.07 -1.91
N GLY A 231 -15.08 -23.65 -2.75
CA GLY A 231 -15.46 -24.37 -3.96
C GLY A 231 -16.01 -23.49 -5.09
N LYS A 232 -15.83 -22.16 -5.02
CA LYS A 232 -16.24 -21.21 -6.06
C LYS A 232 -15.10 -20.28 -6.43
N SER A 233 -14.92 -20.03 -7.72
CA SER A 233 -14.03 -18.97 -8.18
C SER A 233 -14.60 -17.61 -7.79
N LEU A 234 -13.75 -16.73 -7.26
CA LEU A 234 -14.12 -15.34 -7.05
C LEU A 234 -14.09 -14.66 -8.42
N PHE A 235 -15.24 -14.22 -8.92
CA PHE A 235 -15.36 -13.53 -10.22
C PHE A 235 -16.31 -12.34 -10.11
N LEU A 236 -15.90 -11.20 -10.65
CA LEU A 236 -16.70 -9.99 -10.80
C LEU A 236 -16.48 -9.43 -12.21
N GLU A 237 -17.55 -8.97 -12.83
CA GLU A 237 -17.49 -8.20 -14.06
C GLU A 237 -18.44 -7.00 -14.01
N GLY A 238 -18.11 -5.96 -14.76
CA GLY A 238 -19.00 -4.83 -14.99
C GLY A 238 -18.71 -4.18 -16.32
N LYS A 239 -19.74 -3.55 -16.90
CA LYS A 239 -19.68 -2.88 -18.20
C LYS A 239 -20.42 -1.56 -18.13
N ASN A 240 -19.99 -0.60 -18.95
CA ASN A 240 -20.57 0.74 -19.05
C ASN A 240 -20.68 1.42 -17.68
N THR A 241 -19.54 1.56 -16.98
CA THR A 241 -19.52 2.24 -15.68
C THR A 241 -20.13 3.64 -15.76
N THR A 242 -20.95 3.99 -14.79
CA THR A 242 -21.68 5.27 -14.76
C THR A 242 -21.02 6.32 -13.87
N THR A 243 -20.00 5.95 -13.09
CA THR A 243 -19.24 6.84 -12.22
C THR A 243 -17.75 6.59 -12.39
N SER A 244 -16.94 7.62 -12.11
CA SER A 244 -15.47 7.50 -12.17
C SER A 244 -14.83 6.85 -10.94
N ASP A 245 -15.52 6.90 -9.81
CA ASP A 245 -15.12 6.25 -8.57
C ASP A 245 -16.19 5.24 -8.15
N PHE A 246 -15.79 4.01 -7.87
CA PHE A 246 -16.70 2.98 -7.36
C PHE A 246 -15.95 1.85 -6.65
N LYS A 247 -16.70 0.99 -5.94
CA LYS A 247 -16.16 -0.18 -5.24
C LYS A 247 -16.95 -1.42 -5.63
N VAL A 248 -16.24 -2.52 -5.78
CA VAL A 248 -16.78 -3.87 -5.91
C VAL A 248 -15.95 -4.81 -5.06
N GLY A 249 -16.41 -6.02 -4.85
CA GLY A 249 -15.64 -6.98 -4.07
C GLY A 249 -16.50 -8.06 -3.45
N TRP A 250 -15.85 -8.84 -2.60
CA TRP A 250 -16.46 -9.92 -1.86
C TRP A 250 -16.37 -9.56 -0.38
N THR A 251 -17.53 -9.34 0.24
CA THR A 251 -17.59 -9.06 1.68
C THR A 251 -17.89 -10.33 2.48
N ASP A 252 -17.45 -10.34 3.73
CA ASP A 252 -17.76 -11.38 4.72
C ASP A 252 -17.32 -12.80 4.29
N ARG A 253 -16.14 -12.91 3.68
CA ARG A 253 -15.60 -14.20 3.22
C ARG A 253 -14.76 -14.85 4.29
N LEU A 254 -15.13 -16.06 4.71
CA LEU A 254 -14.24 -16.87 5.52
C LEU A 254 -13.12 -17.38 4.63
N VAL A 255 -11.89 -16.95 4.87
CA VAL A 255 -10.72 -17.37 4.09
C VAL A 255 -9.95 -18.39 4.93
N PRO A 256 -9.75 -19.64 4.46
CA PRO A 256 -9.09 -20.65 5.26
C PRO A 256 -7.59 -20.40 5.36
N ALA A 257 -6.99 -20.90 6.43
CA ALA A 257 -5.54 -20.88 6.62
C ALA A 257 -4.81 -21.44 5.39
N ASN A 258 -3.68 -20.81 5.05
CA ASN A 258 -2.82 -21.13 3.91
C ASN A 258 -3.48 -21.01 2.53
N TRP A 259 -4.70 -20.46 2.43
CA TRP A 259 -5.28 -20.17 1.13
C TRP A 259 -4.43 -19.12 0.40
N SER A 260 -4.11 -19.41 -0.84
CA SER A 260 -3.34 -18.52 -1.71
C SER A 260 -3.97 -18.48 -3.09
N THR A 261 -3.89 -17.33 -3.75
CA THR A 261 -4.31 -17.22 -5.14
C THR A 261 -3.60 -16.11 -5.88
N MET A 262 -3.73 -16.08 -7.19
CA MET A 262 -3.42 -14.93 -8.02
C MET A 262 -4.73 -14.27 -8.45
N PHE A 263 -4.88 -12.97 -8.17
CA PHE A 263 -5.95 -12.18 -8.76
C PHE A 263 -5.50 -11.63 -10.10
N ASP A 264 -6.29 -11.89 -11.14
CA ASP A 264 -6.19 -11.22 -12.43
C ASP A 264 -7.29 -10.15 -12.50
N TYR A 265 -6.92 -8.96 -12.94
CA TYR A 265 -7.90 -7.89 -13.18
C TYR A 265 -7.60 -7.15 -14.47
N THR A 266 -8.67 -6.91 -15.21
CA THR A 266 -8.64 -6.25 -16.50
C THR A 266 -9.57 -5.05 -16.45
N ILE A 267 -9.12 -3.92 -17.00
CA ILE A 267 -9.98 -2.77 -17.26
C ILE A 267 -9.77 -2.29 -18.69
N THR A 268 -10.90 -2.07 -19.36
CA THR A 268 -10.96 -1.40 -20.65
C THR A 268 -11.59 -0.04 -20.42
N PHE A 269 -10.85 1.01 -20.74
CA PHE A 269 -11.26 2.37 -20.46
C PHE A 269 -12.36 2.85 -21.41
N GLY A 270 -13.38 3.48 -20.82
CA GLY A 270 -14.35 4.28 -21.54
C GLY A 270 -13.73 5.59 -22.02
N ASN A 271 -14.56 6.45 -22.60
CA ASN A 271 -14.13 7.71 -23.23
C ASN A 271 -14.70 8.96 -22.55
N ASP A 272 -15.53 8.82 -21.51
CA ASP A 272 -16.11 9.95 -20.80
C ASP A 272 -15.30 10.27 -19.54
N TRP A 273 -14.41 11.26 -19.67
CA TRP A 273 -13.52 11.75 -18.62
C TRP A 273 -14.12 12.89 -17.80
N SER A 274 -15.40 13.23 -17.96
CA SER A 274 -16.00 14.44 -17.38
C SER A 274 -15.97 14.51 -15.84
N GLU A 275 -15.82 13.38 -15.15
CA GLU A 275 -15.71 13.31 -13.68
C GLU A 275 -14.27 13.16 -13.18
N VAL A 276 -13.29 13.03 -14.07
CA VAL A 276 -11.88 12.85 -13.70
C VAL A 276 -11.24 14.24 -13.58
N PRO A 277 -10.69 14.61 -12.41
CA PRO A 277 -10.03 15.91 -12.23
C PRO A 277 -8.78 16.01 -13.12
N GLU A 278 -8.35 17.25 -13.42
CA GLU A 278 -7.08 17.49 -14.12
C GLU A 278 -5.91 16.83 -13.37
N GLY A 279 -5.10 16.04 -14.09
CA GLY A 279 -4.02 15.23 -13.50
C GLY A 279 -4.49 13.96 -12.78
N GLY A 280 -5.81 13.70 -12.72
CA GLY A 280 -6.38 12.48 -12.19
C GLY A 280 -5.98 11.26 -13.02
N ARG A 281 -5.26 10.32 -12.38
CA ARG A 281 -4.81 9.08 -13.03
C ARG A 281 -5.74 7.93 -12.65
N PRO A 282 -6.27 7.15 -13.63
CA PRO A 282 -7.03 5.95 -13.34
C PRO A 282 -6.22 5.02 -12.43
N THR A 283 -6.82 4.62 -11.32
CA THR A 283 -6.19 3.79 -10.31
C THR A 283 -7.14 2.70 -9.87
N LEU A 284 -6.64 1.47 -9.81
CA LEU A 284 -7.35 0.32 -9.26
C LEU A 284 -6.59 -0.16 -8.02
N THR A 285 -7.28 -0.22 -6.88
CA THR A 285 -6.71 -0.72 -5.62
C THR A 285 -7.49 -1.94 -5.16
N ILE A 286 -6.83 -3.08 -4.95
CA ILE A 286 -7.41 -4.24 -4.25
C ILE A 286 -6.92 -4.21 -2.80
N LYS A 287 -7.83 -4.42 -1.84
CA LYS A 287 -7.55 -4.43 -0.41
C LYS A 287 -7.99 -5.75 0.22
N GLY A 288 -7.18 -6.26 1.14
CA GLY A 288 -7.59 -7.26 2.11
C GLY A 288 -7.91 -6.58 3.42
N GLU A 289 -9.17 -6.64 3.87
CA GLU A 289 -9.62 -6.03 5.12
C GLU A 289 -10.13 -7.12 6.07
N VAL A 290 -9.60 -7.18 7.29
CA VAL A 290 -10.07 -8.09 8.34
C VAL A 290 -11.41 -7.60 8.84
N VAL A 291 -12.43 -8.48 8.86
CA VAL A 291 -13.80 -8.20 9.30
C VAL A 291 -13.96 -8.63 10.75
N MET A 292 -14.42 -7.71 11.59
CA MET A 292 -14.41 -7.87 13.05
C MET A 292 -15.83 -7.72 13.59
N GLY A 293 -16.37 -8.80 14.14
CA GLY A 293 -17.55 -8.73 15.02
C GLY A 293 -17.16 -8.19 16.41
N SER A 294 -18.14 -7.82 17.23
CA SER A 294 -17.90 -7.20 18.56
C SER A 294 -17.10 -8.06 19.54
N THR A 295 -17.00 -9.37 19.31
CA THR A 295 -16.18 -10.29 20.11
C THR A 295 -14.76 -10.46 19.58
N HIS A 296 -14.43 -9.91 18.41
CA HIS A 296 -13.11 -10.02 17.81
C HIS A 296 -12.10 -9.14 18.57
N ARG A 297 -10.88 -9.64 18.79
CA ARG A 297 -9.86 -8.95 19.62
C ARG A 297 -9.53 -7.53 19.12
N LEU A 298 -9.58 -7.32 17.81
CA LEU A 298 -9.28 -6.04 17.16
C LEU A 298 -10.51 -5.11 17.03
N TYR A 299 -11.70 -5.50 17.50
CA TYR A 299 -12.92 -4.71 17.32
C TYR A 299 -12.84 -3.32 17.96
N HIS A 300 -12.17 -3.22 19.11
CA HIS A 300 -11.96 -1.95 19.81
C HIS A 300 -10.66 -1.25 19.43
N HIS A 301 -9.92 -1.79 18.45
CA HIS A 301 -8.70 -1.17 17.97
C HIS A 301 -9.00 0.22 17.38
N PRO A 302 -8.25 1.28 17.72
CA PRO A 302 -8.59 2.62 17.25
C PRO A 302 -8.43 2.82 15.73
N ALA A 303 -7.67 1.96 15.04
CA ALA A 303 -7.61 1.95 13.57
C ALA A 303 -8.77 1.16 12.91
N ALA A 304 -9.58 0.44 13.70
CA ALA A 304 -10.77 -0.24 13.19
C ALA A 304 -11.87 0.78 12.87
N ARG A 305 -12.41 0.72 11.65
CA ARG A 305 -13.51 1.58 11.19
C ARG A 305 -14.79 0.77 11.02
N VAL A 306 -15.95 1.42 11.11
CA VAL A 306 -17.22 0.78 10.78
C VAL A 306 -17.16 0.25 9.34
N ALA A 307 -17.55 -1.01 9.16
CA ALA A 307 -17.60 -1.64 7.85
C ALA A 307 -18.62 -0.92 6.96
N GLY A 308 -18.27 -0.75 5.68
CA GLY A 308 -19.25 -0.29 4.69
C GLY A 308 -20.40 -1.30 4.54
N PRO A 309 -21.49 -0.93 3.86
CA PRO A 309 -22.55 -1.87 3.53
C PRO A 309 -21.98 -3.04 2.70
N CYS A 310 -22.64 -4.20 2.77
CA CYS A 310 -22.30 -5.35 1.95
C CYS A 310 -22.34 -4.96 0.47
N LEU A 311 -21.23 -5.15 -0.26
CA LEU A 311 -21.10 -4.72 -1.65
C LEU A 311 -22.07 -5.45 -2.60
N LEU A 312 -22.57 -6.62 -2.20
CA LEU A 312 -23.53 -7.39 -2.99
C LEU A 312 -24.99 -6.97 -2.73
N THR A 313 -25.32 -6.62 -1.50
CA THR A 313 -26.72 -6.40 -1.08
C THR A 313 -27.06 -4.96 -0.74
N GLY A 314 -26.07 -4.09 -0.60
CA GLY A 314 -26.21 -2.72 -0.12
C GLY A 314 -26.64 -2.61 1.36
N LYS A 315 -26.79 -3.73 2.08
CA LYS A 315 -27.30 -3.75 3.45
C LYS A 315 -26.22 -3.43 4.47
N ARG A 316 -26.62 -2.77 5.56
CA ARG A 316 -25.81 -2.61 6.78
C ARG A 316 -25.40 -3.98 7.31
N ARG A 317 -24.15 -4.09 7.77
CA ARG A 317 -23.55 -5.32 8.28
C ARG A 317 -23.47 -5.26 9.79
N VAL A 318 -24.21 -6.13 10.47
CA VAL A 318 -24.22 -6.25 11.94
C VAL A 318 -23.93 -7.69 12.36
N ASP A 319 -23.27 -7.84 13.50
CA ASP A 319 -22.97 -9.14 14.08
C ASP A 319 -24.18 -9.77 14.81
N LYS A 320 -23.97 -10.94 15.44
CA LYS A 320 -25.02 -11.66 16.18
C LYS A 320 -25.61 -10.90 17.37
N LEU A 321 -24.91 -9.86 17.85
CA LEU A 321 -25.35 -8.99 18.94
C LEU A 321 -25.97 -7.67 18.43
N GLY A 322 -26.12 -7.52 17.11
CA GLY A 322 -26.66 -6.33 16.48
C GLY A 322 -25.68 -5.14 16.42
N GLN A 323 -24.40 -5.35 16.75
CA GLN A 323 -23.36 -4.33 16.65
C GLN A 323 -22.83 -4.26 15.23
N ASP A 324 -22.42 -3.06 14.78
CA ASP A 324 -21.81 -2.91 13.46
C ASP A 324 -20.53 -3.74 13.36
N TYR A 325 -20.37 -4.47 12.26
CA TYR A 325 -19.06 -4.99 11.92
C TYR A 325 -18.08 -3.84 11.72
N LYS A 326 -16.82 -4.08 12.08
CA LYS A 326 -15.72 -3.18 11.77
C LYS A 326 -14.73 -3.85 10.83
N VAL A 327 -13.92 -3.04 10.16
CA VAL A 327 -12.84 -3.51 9.29
C VAL A 327 -11.53 -2.80 9.58
N MET A 328 -10.43 -3.52 9.36
CA MET A 328 -9.07 -2.98 9.40
C MET A 328 -8.30 -3.50 8.19
N THR A 329 -7.60 -2.61 7.49
CA THR A 329 -6.89 -3.00 6.26
C THR A 329 -5.60 -3.73 6.65
N ALA A 330 -5.47 -4.98 6.25
CA ALA A 330 -4.26 -5.77 6.47
C ALA A 330 -3.23 -5.58 5.36
N GLY A 331 -3.69 -5.23 4.16
CA GLY A 331 -2.84 -5.01 3.02
C GLY A 331 -3.61 -4.48 1.82
N SER A 332 -2.87 -3.95 0.86
CA SER A 332 -3.44 -3.45 -0.38
C SER A 332 -2.41 -3.42 -1.49
N VAL A 333 -2.92 -3.53 -2.70
CA VAL A 333 -2.18 -3.41 -3.94
C VAL A 333 -2.89 -2.38 -4.83
N SER A 334 -2.15 -1.46 -5.43
CA SER A 334 -2.68 -0.39 -6.28
C SER A 334 -1.91 -0.34 -7.59
N THR A 335 -2.65 -0.40 -8.68
CA THR A 335 -2.15 -0.29 -10.06
C THR A 335 -2.65 1.03 -10.62
N MET A 336 -1.73 1.87 -11.09
CA MET A 336 -2.02 3.21 -11.59
C MET A 336 -1.66 3.30 -13.07
N CYS A 337 -2.56 3.79 -13.92
CA CYS A 337 -2.28 4.03 -15.32
C CYS A 337 -1.66 5.42 -15.49
N VAL A 338 -0.33 5.48 -15.43
CA VAL A 338 0.41 6.76 -15.49
C VAL A 338 0.41 7.44 -16.86
N ASP A 339 0.13 6.69 -17.93
CA ASP A 339 0.13 7.16 -19.31
C ASP A 339 -1.29 7.48 -19.86
N LEU A 340 -2.32 7.43 -19.00
CA LEU A 340 -3.71 7.65 -19.38
C LEU A 340 -4.32 8.77 -18.52
N GLY A 341 -4.95 9.73 -19.18
CA GLY A 341 -5.64 10.86 -18.57
C GLY A 341 -6.41 11.67 -19.64
N PRO A 342 -7.26 12.62 -19.21
CA PRO A 342 -7.93 13.56 -20.11
C PRO A 342 -6.98 14.45 -20.91
#